data_AF-A0A6L8E567-F1
#
_entry.id   AF-A0A6L8E567-F1
#
_cell.length_a   1.000
_cell.length_b   1.000
_cell.length_c   1.000
_cell.angle_alpha   90.00
_cell.angle_beta   90.00
_cell.angle_gamma   90.00
#
_symmetry.space_group_name_H-M   'P 1'
#
loop_
_entity.id
_entity.type
_entity.pdbx_description
1 polymer ?
#
loop_
_entity_poly.entity_id
_entity_poly.type
_entity_poly.pdbx_seq_one_letter_code
_entity_poly.pdbx_strand_id
1 'polypeptide(L)'
;MQTPPLAPRRPQNPWRVLAIVGATVLLVATAAAACTVLVLTRAQDDVLTLPLEEVREGGARLVPLSRFGADDAGRPPGLWVVRPGEGAVAALLTIDPHSGCRVEWRADGRFDGVSPILRDPCMGSIYDASGSLLAGPATRGLDRFPATVDSEAREIAIDITERQPGPPSPASRDEAVPAGD
;
A
#
# COMPACT_ATOMS: atom_id res chain seq x y z
N MET A 1 53.72 58.63 16.72
CA MET A 1 52.66 57.63 16.44
C MET A 1 51.52 58.37 15.77
N GLN A 2 51.31 58.18 14.46
CA GLN A 2 50.19 58.77 13.72
C GLN A 2 49.02 57.79 13.75
N THR A 3 47.87 58.26 14.22
CA THR A 3 46.61 57.52 14.22
C THR A 3 46.10 57.40 12.78
N PRO A 4 45.73 56.21 12.29
CA PRO A 4 45.20 56.06 10.94
C PRO A 4 43.85 56.79 10.80
N PRO A 5 43.57 57.40 9.63
CA PRO A 5 42.32 58.10 9.39
C PRO A 5 41.14 57.12 9.42
N LEU A 6 40.08 57.49 10.13
CA LEU A 6 38.82 56.75 10.16
C LEU A 6 38.19 56.77 8.77
N ALA A 7 38.04 55.61 8.15
CA ALA A 7 37.39 55.49 6.85
C ALA A 7 35.89 55.88 6.93
N PRO A 8 35.36 56.64 5.97
CA PRO A 8 33.96 57.05 5.97
C PRO A 8 33.04 55.84 5.82
N ARG A 9 32.08 55.67 6.75
CA ARG A 9 31.00 54.67 6.62
C ARG A 9 30.12 55.06 5.43
N ARG A 10 30.10 54.23 4.39
CA ARG A 10 29.21 54.39 3.23
C ARG A 10 27.75 54.30 3.71
N PRO A 11 26.88 55.31 3.47
CA PRO A 11 25.47 55.21 3.83
C PRO A 11 24.85 54.07 3.01
N GLN A 12 24.42 53.01 3.70
CA GLN A 12 23.68 51.94 3.06
C GLN A 12 22.28 52.48 2.74
N ASN A 13 21.87 52.37 1.48
CA ASN A 13 20.54 52.79 1.05
C ASN A 13 19.51 51.83 1.70
N PRO A 14 18.66 52.32 2.62
CA PRO A 14 17.72 51.48 3.36
C PRO A 14 16.75 50.74 2.43
N TRP A 15 16.45 51.31 1.27
CA TRP A 15 15.60 50.68 0.25
C TRP A 15 16.20 49.41 -0.33
N ARG A 16 17.53 49.33 -0.46
CA ARG A 16 18.19 48.10 -0.96
C ARG A 16 18.11 46.99 0.08
N VAL A 17 18.27 47.31 1.36
CA VAL A 17 18.17 46.34 2.45
C VAL A 17 16.74 45.81 2.57
N LEU A 18 15.74 46.69 2.54
CA LEU A 18 14.33 46.29 2.55
C LEU A 18 13.94 45.43 1.34
N ALA A 19 14.42 45.77 0.15
CA ALA A 19 14.16 44.96 -1.05
C ALA A 19 14.78 43.55 -0.96
N ILE A 20 16.01 43.43 -0.45
CA ILE A 20 16.67 42.14 -0.25
C ILE A 20 15.94 41.30 0.80
N VAL A 21 15.59 41.89 1.95
CA VAL A 21 14.85 41.19 3.01
C VAL A 21 13.48 40.74 2.51
N GLY A 22 12.74 41.60 1.81
CA GLY A 22 11.46 41.26 1.21
C GLY A 22 11.56 40.13 0.19
N ALA A 23 12.55 40.16 -0.70
CA ALA A 23 12.79 39.09 -1.66
C ALA A 23 13.13 37.76 -0.98
N THR A 24 13.97 37.78 0.07
CA THR A 24 14.32 36.57 0.84
C THR A 24 13.10 35.99 1.55
N VAL A 25 12.26 36.82 2.19
CA VAL A 25 11.03 36.36 2.86
C VAL A 25 10.06 35.75 1.84
N LEU A 26 9.89 36.38 0.68
CA LEU A 26 9.04 35.84 -0.40
C LEU A 26 9.56 34.48 -0.91
N LEU A 27 10.87 34.34 -1.06
CA LEU A 27 11.51 33.11 -1.53
C LEU A 27 11.38 31.97 -0.50
N VAL A 28 11.53 32.28 0.79
CA VAL A 28 11.32 31.29 1.87
C VAL A 28 9.85 30.88 1.95
N ALA A 29 8.92 31.83 1.87
CA ALA A 29 7.48 31.54 1.92
C ALA A 29 7.03 30.67 0.74
N THR A 30 7.51 30.96 -0.47
CA THR A 30 7.21 30.15 -1.67
C THR A 30 7.80 28.75 -1.59
N ALA A 31 9.05 28.61 -1.11
CA ALA A 31 9.65 27.30 -0.88
C ALA A 31 8.89 26.49 0.18
N ALA A 32 8.49 27.12 1.29
CA ALA A 32 7.69 26.46 2.33
C ALA A 32 6.33 25.99 1.77
N ALA A 33 5.62 26.85 1.04
CA ALA A 33 4.34 26.50 0.41
C ALA A 33 4.50 25.34 -0.58
N ALA A 34 5.53 25.37 -1.44
CA ALA A 34 5.82 24.28 -2.37
C ALA A 34 6.12 22.97 -1.64
N CYS A 35 6.94 23.01 -0.57
CA CYS A 35 7.19 21.84 0.28
C CYS A 35 5.90 21.30 0.91
N THR A 36 5.03 22.17 1.44
CA THR A 36 3.75 21.75 2.02
C THR A 36 2.86 21.09 0.98
N VAL A 37 2.72 21.66 -0.21
CA VAL A 37 1.91 21.07 -1.30
C VAL A 37 2.46 19.69 -1.68
N LEU A 38 3.78 19.55 -1.88
CA LEU A 38 4.40 18.26 -2.23
C LEU A 38 4.20 17.18 -1.16
N VAL A 39 4.27 17.56 0.13
CA VAL A 39 4.02 16.63 1.25
C VAL A 39 2.56 16.19 1.26
N LEU A 40 1.63 17.13 1.06
CA LEU A 40 0.20 16.81 1.03
C LEU A 40 -0.18 15.94 -0.19
N THR A 41 0.39 16.19 -1.37
CA THR A 41 0.13 15.36 -2.55
C THR A 41 0.70 13.95 -2.39
N ARG A 42 1.88 13.79 -1.75
CA ARG A 42 2.44 12.46 -1.45
C ARG A 42 1.62 11.69 -0.43
N ALA A 43 0.94 12.39 0.50
CA ALA A 43 0.04 11.76 1.45
C ALA A 43 -1.25 11.22 0.79
N GLN A 44 -1.53 11.54 -0.47
CA GLN A 44 -2.69 11.01 -1.19
C GLN A 44 -2.41 9.71 -1.96
N ASP A 45 -1.16 9.22 -2.00
CA ASP A 45 -0.80 7.94 -2.65
C ASP A 45 -1.21 6.70 -1.81
N ASP A 46 -1.99 6.89 -0.75
CA ASP A 46 -2.47 5.83 0.15
C ASP A 46 -3.58 4.97 -0.46
N VAL A 47 -4.18 5.43 -1.55
CA VAL A 47 -5.22 4.70 -2.31
C VAL A 47 -4.67 4.30 -3.68
N LEU A 48 -4.45 3.00 -3.86
CA LEU A 48 -4.14 2.41 -5.16
C LEU A 48 -5.42 2.35 -6.00
N THR A 49 -5.40 3.03 -7.15
CA THR A 49 -6.53 3.06 -8.09
C THR A 49 -6.20 2.24 -9.33
N LEU A 50 -7.11 1.37 -9.74
CA LEU A 50 -6.98 0.51 -10.92
C LEU A 50 -8.23 0.63 -11.80
N PRO A 51 -8.10 0.75 -13.13
CA PRO A 51 -9.24 0.66 -14.02
C PRO A 51 -9.93 -0.70 -13.88
N LEU A 52 -11.26 -0.70 -13.81
CA LEU A 52 -12.07 -1.89 -13.58
C LEU A 52 -11.87 -2.96 -14.67
N GLU A 53 -11.59 -2.55 -15.90
CA GLU A 53 -11.26 -3.46 -17.01
C GLU A 53 -9.93 -4.22 -16.85
N GLU A 54 -9.01 -3.76 -16.01
CA GLU A 54 -7.72 -4.44 -15.80
C GLU A 54 -7.88 -5.73 -15.00
N VAL A 55 -9.00 -5.88 -14.27
CA VAL A 55 -9.34 -7.09 -13.52
C VAL A 55 -10.65 -7.64 -14.06
N ARG A 56 -10.59 -8.76 -14.80
CA ARG A 56 -11.81 -9.42 -15.28
C ARG A 56 -12.56 -10.07 -14.12
N GLU A 57 -13.87 -10.18 -14.25
CA GLU A 57 -14.69 -11.00 -13.35
C GLU A 57 -14.26 -12.47 -13.38
N GLY A 58 -14.24 -13.11 -12.22
CA GLY A 58 -13.64 -14.41 -11.98
C GLY A 58 -12.10 -14.42 -12.04
N GLY A 59 -11.47 -13.28 -12.30
CA GLY A 59 -10.03 -13.14 -12.49
C GLY A 59 -9.31 -12.49 -11.31
N ALA A 60 -7.99 -12.46 -11.43
CA ALA A 60 -7.11 -11.73 -10.53
C ALA A 60 -6.00 -11.01 -11.30
N ARG A 61 -5.56 -9.87 -10.76
CA ARG A 61 -4.41 -9.12 -11.24
C ARG A 61 -3.41 -8.94 -10.11
N LEU A 62 -2.13 -9.19 -10.41
CA LEU A 62 -1.05 -8.89 -9.48
C LEU A 62 -0.65 -7.42 -9.62
N VAL A 63 -0.68 -6.69 -8.49
CA VAL A 63 -0.18 -5.32 -8.41
C VAL A 63 1.01 -5.26 -7.45
N PRO A 64 2.24 -5.03 -7.93
CA PRO A 64 3.42 -4.90 -7.07
C PRO A 64 3.31 -3.70 -6.11
N LEU A 65 3.74 -3.87 -4.86
CA LEU A 65 3.78 -2.82 -3.85
C LEU A 65 5.21 -2.60 -3.34
N SER A 66 5.90 -1.61 -3.91
CA SER A 66 7.30 -1.29 -3.55
C SER A 66 7.48 -0.81 -2.10
N ARG A 67 6.41 -0.33 -1.44
CA ARG A 67 6.47 0.19 -0.06
C ARG A 67 6.81 -0.85 1.01
N PHE A 68 6.66 -2.14 0.69
CA PHE A 68 6.89 -3.25 1.62
C PHE A 68 8.26 -3.92 1.41
N GLY A 69 9.18 -3.26 0.71
CA GLY A 69 10.51 -3.80 0.41
C GLY A 69 10.49 -4.81 -0.74
N ALA A 70 11.52 -5.64 -0.81
CA ALA A 70 11.68 -6.66 -1.84
C ALA A 70 12.30 -7.93 -1.26
N ASP A 71 12.08 -9.07 -1.91
CA ASP A 71 12.77 -10.32 -1.59
C ASP A 71 14.25 -10.28 -2.02
N ASP A 72 14.99 -11.37 -1.75
CA ASP A 72 16.41 -11.50 -2.12
C ASP A 72 16.67 -11.39 -3.64
N ALA A 73 15.64 -11.59 -4.45
CA ALA A 73 15.67 -11.43 -5.91
C ALA A 73 15.22 -10.03 -6.37
N GLY A 74 15.01 -9.08 -5.46
CA GLY A 74 14.62 -7.70 -5.78
C GLY A 74 13.16 -7.55 -6.19
N ARG A 75 12.31 -8.56 -5.97
CA ARG A 75 10.89 -8.53 -6.31
C ARG A 75 10.07 -8.07 -5.11
N PRO A 76 9.35 -6.94 -5.21
CA PRO A 76 8.47 -6.50 -4.13
C PRO A 76 7.32 -7.51 -3.91
N PRO A 77 6.76 -7.58 -2.70
CA PRO A 77 5.46 -8.20 -2.52
C PRO A 77 4.41 -7.39 -3.29
N GLY A 78 3.24 -7.96 -3.49
CA GLY A 78 2.15 -7.28 -4.18
C GLY A 78 0.79 -7.62 -3.59
N LEU A 79 -0.23 -7.16 -4.29
CA LEU A 79 -1.62 -7.53 -4.05
C LEU A 79 -2.13 -8.38 -5.20
N TRP A 80 -2.77 -9.49 -4.87
CA TRP A 80 -3.74 -10.09 -5.76
C TRP A 80 -5.05 -9.32 -5.63
N VAL A 81 -5.37 -8.53 -6.67
CA VAL A 81 -6.67 -7.87 -6.80
C VAL A 81 -7.59 -8.83 -7.53
N VAL A 82 -8.50 -9.44 -6.79
CA VAL A 82 -9.39 -10.51 -7.22
C VAL A 82 -10.80 -9.98 -7.37
N ARG A 83 -11.49 -10.31 -8.45
CA ARG A 83 -12.91 -9.98 -8.66
C ARG A 83 -13.73 -11.27 -8.78
N PRO A 84 -14.22 -11.84 -7.67
CA PRO A 84 -14.94 -13.11 -7.71
C PRO A 84 -16.32 -13.00 -8.40
N GLY A 85 -16.90 -11.81 -8.51
CA GLY A 85 -18.17 -11.55 -9.18
C GLY A 85 -18.46 -10.06 -9.33
N GLU A 86 -19.65 -9.72 -9.81
CA GLU A 86 -20.10 -8.35 -10.00
C GLU A 86 -20.14 -7.60 -8.65
N GLY A 87 -19.57 -6.38 -8.61
CA GLY A 87 -19.50 -5.54 -7.41
C GLY A 87 -18.59 -6.05 -6.27
N ALA A 88 -18.01 -7.25 -6.39
CA ALA A 88 -17.12 -7.81 -5.38
C ALA A 88 -15.65 -7.67 -5.80
N VAL A 89 -14.82 -7.20 -4.87
CA VAL A 89 -13.37 -7.13 -5.04
C VAL A 89 -12.67 -7.51 -3.73
N ALA A 90 -11.56 -8.24 -3.84
CA ALA A 90 -10.68 -8.53 -2.73
C ALA A 90 -9.25 -8.12 -3.11
N ALA A 91 -8.57 -7.39 -2.23
CA ALA A 91 -7.17 -7.03 -2.39
C ALA A 91 -6.34 -7.81 -1.36
N LEU A 92 -5.67 -8.87 -1.80
CA LEU A 92 -5.02 -9.86 -0.95
C LEU A 92 -3.50 -9.70 -1.01
N LEU A 93 -2.84 -9.62 0.14
CA LEU A 93 -1.38 -9.61 0.19
C LEU A 93 -0.84 -10.92 -0.39
N THR A 94 0.16 -10.82 -1.26
CA THR A 94 0.75 -12.00 -1.90
C THR A 94 1.58 -12.85 -0.94
N ILE A 95 1.72 -12.48 0.33
CA ILE A 95 2.64 -13.12 1.28
C ILE A 95 1.87 -14.09 2.17
N ASP A 96 2.30 -15.35 2.14
CA ASP A 96 1.80 -16.41 3.01
C ASP A 96 2.17 -16.07 4.49
N PRO A 97 1.18 -16.06 5.42
CA PRO A 97 1.42 -15.70 6.82
C PRO A 97 2.21 -16.74 7.63
N HIS A 98 2.49 -17.93 7.07
CA HIS A 98 3.28 -18.98 7.71
C HIS A 98 4.73 -18.99 7.22
N SER A 99 4.94 -19.08 5.91
CA SER A 99 6.27 -19.21 5.29
C SER A 99 6.88 -17.87 4.85
N GLY A 100 6.07 -16.83 4.67
CA GLY A 100 6.50 -15.57 4.08
C GLY A 100 6.72 -15.64 2.56
N CYS A 101 6.47 -16.80 1.95
CA CYS A 101 6.58 -16.97 0.50
C CYS A 101 5.43 -16.30 -0.25
N ARG A 102 5.65 -16.05 -1.54
CA ARG A 102 4.59 -15.48 -2.38
C ARG A 102 3.60 -16.54 -2.84
N VAL A 103 2.33 -16.36 -2.51
CA VAL A 103 1.24 -17.19 -3.02
C VAL A 103 0.96 -16.89 -4.49
N GLU A 104 0.67 -17.93 -5.25
CA GLU A 104 0.36 -17.85 -6.68
C GLU A 104 -1.14 -18.00 -6.92
N TRP A 105 -1.70 -17.13 -7.77
CA TRP A 105 -3.05 -17.31 -8.30
C TRP A 105 -3.10 -18.50 -9.25
N ARG A 106 -4.05 -19.42 -9.04
CA ARG A 106 -4.27 -20.60 -9.87
C ARG A 106 -5.70 -20.57 -10.38
N ALA A 107 -5.90 -19.98 -11.55
CA ALA A 107 -7.23 -19.83 -12.18
C ALA A 107 -7.93 -21.18 -12.35
N ASP A 108 -7.21 -22.20 -12.83
CA ASP A 108 -7.74 -23.55 -13.02
C ASP A 108 -7.53 -24.44 -11.78
N GLY A 109 -6.94 -23.88 -10.72
CA GLY A 109 -6.70 -24.58 -9.48
C GLY A 109 -8.02 -24.84 -8.74
N ARG A 110 -8.14 -26.04 -8.17
CA ARG A 110 -9.30 -26.46 -7.40
C ARG A 110 -8.87 -27.20 -6.14
N PHE A 111 -9.52 -26.86 -5.03
CA PHE A 111 -9.38 -27.59 -3.77
C PHE A 111 -10.76 -27.71 -3.12
N ASP A 112 -11.18 -28.93 -2.80
CA ASP A 112 -12.46 -29.23 -2.15
C ASP A 112 -13.68 -28.50 -2.75
N GLY A 113 -13.79 -28.54 -4.09
CA GLY A 113 -14.88 -27.86 -4.81
C GLY A 113 -14.72 -26.35 -4.98
N VAL A 114 -13.78 -25.71 -4.28
CA VAL A 114 -13.47 -24.27 -4.40
C VAL A 114 -12.49 -24.03 -5.55
N SER A 115 -12.82 -23.07 -6.41
CA SER A 115 -11.99 -22.62 -7.53
C SER A 115 -12.40 -21.20 -7.90
N PRO A 116 -11.46 -20.32 -8.27
CA PRO A 116 -10.00 -20.49 -8.29
C PRO A 116 -9.39 -20.50 -6.86
N ILE A 117 -8.10 -20.86 -6.76
CA ILE A 117 -7.36 -20.89 -5.49
C ILE A 117 -6.06 -20.09 -5.57
N LEU A 118 -5.57 -19.63 -4.42
CA LEU A 118 -4.19 -19.21 -4.24
C LEU A 118 -3.40 -20.30 -3.52
N ARG A 119 -2.15 -20.55 -3.95
CA ARG A 119 -1.32 -21.59 -3.34
C ARG A 119 0.07 -21.08 -3.03
N ASP A 120 0.55 -21.35 -1.82
CA ASP A 120 1.95 -21.18 -1.45
C ASP A 120 2.81 -22.29 -2.10
N PRO A 121 3.77 -21.95 -2.98
CA PRO A 121 4.68 -22.94 -3.57
C PRO A 121 5.68 -23.51 -2.56
N CYS A 122 5.93 -22.85 -1.42
CA CYS A 122 6.94 -23.26 -0.45
C CYS A 122 6.45 -24.39 0.47
N MET A 123 5.42 -24.13 1.27
CA MET A 123 4.91 -25.09 2.27
C MET A 123 3.52 -25.64 1.95
N GLY A 124 2.87 -25.13 0.90
CA GLY A 124 1.65 -25.71 0.35
C GLY A 124 0.34 -25.24 0.99
N SER A 125 0.33 -24.11 1.71
CA SER A 125 -0.94 -23.47 2.12
C SER A 125 -1.81 -23.16 0.90
N ILE A 126 -3.12 -23.35 1.05
CA ILE A 126 -4.12 -23.13 0.01
C ILE A 126 -5.17 -22.16 0.53
N TYR A 127 -5.48 -21.14 -0.25
CA TYR A 127 -6.46 -20.11 0.05
C TYR A 127 -7.51 -20.04 -1.05
N ASP A 128 -8.73 -19.64 -0.69
CA ASP A 128 -9.76 -19.31 -1.68
C ASP A 128 -9.54 -17.91 -2.28
N ALA A 129 -10.39 -17.54 -3.25
CA ALA A 129 -10.38 -16.23 -3.90
C ALA A 129 -10.67 -15.04 -2.96
N SER A 130 -11.17 -15.29 -1.75
CA SER A 130 -11.36 -14.28 -0.70
C SER A 130 -10.15 -14.15 0.24
N GLY A 131 -9.16 -15.03 0.10
CA GLY A 131 -7.98 -15.12 0.97
C GLY A 131 -8.21 -15.95 2.23
N SER A 132 -9.35 -16.64 2.38
CA SER A 132 -9.60 -17.54 3.50
C SER A 132 -8.77 -18.80 3.35
N LEU A 133 -8.17 -19.28 4.44
CA LEU A 133 -7.37 -20.49 4.44
C LEU A 133 -8.28 -21.72 4.27
N LEU A 134 -7.99 -22.53 3.25
CA LEU A 134 -8.66 -23.80 2.99
C LEU A 134 -7.88 -24.99 3.58
N ALA A 135 -6.55 -25.00 3.43
CA ALA A 135 -5.70 -26.08 3.90
C ALA A 135 -4.23 -25.66 4.04
N GLY A 136 -3.45 -26.47 4.75
CA GLY A 136 -2.01 -26.31 4.91
C GLY A 136 -1.59 -25.80 6.29
N PRO A 137 -0.29 -25.46 6.46
CA PRO A 137 0.30 -25.20 7.77
C PRO A 137 0.05 -23.79 8.32
N ALA A 138 -0.52 -22.89 7.52
CA ALA A 138 -0.91 -21.58 8.00
C ALA A 138 -1.99 -21.64 9.08
N THR A 139 -1.93 -20.71 10.04
CA THR A 139 -2.89 -20.62 11.15
C THR A 139 -4.04 -19.65 10.87
N ARG A 140 -3.95 -18.89 9.76
CA ARG A 140 -4.91 -17.87 9.34
C ARG A 140 -4.86 -17.66 7.82
N GLY A 141 -5.87 -16.99 7.29
CA GLY A 141 -5.95 -16.53 5.91
C GLY A 141 -4.95 -15.42 5.58
N LEU A 142 -4.92 -15.05 4.29
CA LEU A 142 -4.12 -13.95 3.76
C LEU A 142 -4.57 -12.60 4.31
N ASP A 143 -3.61 -11.69 4.46
CA ASP A 143 -3.95 -10.31 4.80
C ASP A 143 -4.68 -9.64 3.65
N ARG A 144 -5.60 -8.74 3.99
CA ARG A 144 -6.42 -8.01 3.05
C ARG A 144 -6.30 -6.52 3.24
N PHE A 145 -6.62 -5.79 2.20
CA PHE A 145 -6.70 -4.34 2.18
C PHE A 145 -8.14 -3.95 1.80
N PRO A 146 -8.73 -2.92 2.45
CA PRO A 146 -10.02 -2.39 2.04
C PRO A 146 -10.02 -2.05 0.56
N ALA A 147 -11.00 -2.56 -0.16
CA ALA A 147 -11.13 -2.34 -1.59
C ALA A 147 -12.59 -2.09 -1.94
N THR A 148 -12.84 -1.11 -2.79
CA THR A 148 -14.17 -0.75 -3.29
C THR A 148 -14.15 -0.68 -4.81
N VAL A 149 -15.28 -1.02 -5.41
CA VAL A 149 -15.52 -0.82 -6.85
C VAL A 149 -16.36 0.44 -7.00
N ASP A 150 -15.87 1.39 -7.77
CA ASP A 150 -16.64 2.52 -8.27
C ASP A 150 -17.12 2.19 -9.68
N SER A 151 -18.40 1.87 -9.80
CA SER A 151 -19.01 1.53 -11.08
C SER A 151 -19.22 2.74 -11.99
N GLU A 152 -19.35 3.95 -11.43
CA GLU A 152 -19.54 5.19 -12.20
C GLU A 152 -18.21 5.64 -12.82
N ALA A 153 -17.14 5.66 -12.02
CA ALA A 153 -15.79 5.98 -12.46
C ALA A 153 -15.12 4.82 -13.22
N ARG A 154 -15.67 3.59 -13.10
CA ARG A 154 -15.07 2.34 -13.60
C ARG A 154 -13.69 2.08 -13.03
N GLU A 155 -13.56 2.23 -11.72
CA GLU A 155 -12.30 2.10 -11.00
C GLU A 155 -12.43 1.17 -9.79
N ILE A 156 -11.31 0.62 -9.37
CA ILE A 156 -11.14 -0.11 -8.12
C ILE A 156 -10.21 0.72 -7.26
N ALA A 157 -10.69 1.15 -6.10
CA ALA A 157 -9.90 1.87 -5.12
C ALA A 157 -9.49 0.90 -4.00
N ILE A 158 -8.22 0.89 -3.64
CA ILE A 158 -7.67 0.01 -2.61
C ILE A 158 -6.87 0.86 -1.61
N ASP A 159 -7.29 0.88 -0.35
CA ASP A 159 -6.53 1.53 0.71
C ASP A 159 -5.35 0.63 1.10
N ILE A 160 -4.14 1.00 0.68
CA ILE A 160 -2.92 0.22 0.90
C ILE A 160 -2.25 0.53 2.25
N THR A 161 -2.84 1.39 3.08
CA THR A 161 -2.37 1.69 4.44
C THR A 161 -3.02 0.82 5.49
N GLU A 162 -4.27 0.41 5.25
CA GLU A 162 -5.05 -0.38 6.20
C GLU A 162 -4.88 -1.88 5.96
N ARG A 163 -3.72 -2.43 6.33
CA ARG A 163 -3.52 -3.89 6.31
C ARG A 163 -4.36 -4.56 7.40
N GLN A 164 -5.32 -5.38 6.99
CA GLN A 164 -6.14 -6.19 7.90
C GLN A 164 -5.65 -7.65 7.90
N PRO A 165 -5.43 -8.26 9.09
CA PRO A 165 -5.12 -9.67 9.18
C PRO A 165 -6.23 -10.56 8.59
N GLY A 166 -5.80 -11.62 7.88
CA GLY A 166 -6.73 -12.64 7.38
C GLY A 166 -7.47 -13.38 8.50
N PRO A 167 -8.64 -13.97 8.21
CA PRO A 167 -9.45 -14.66 9.21
C PRO A 167 -8.70 -15.88 9.79
N PRO A 168 -8.95 -16.26 11.05
CA PRO A 168 -8.35 -17.45 11.65
C PRO A 168 -8.78 -18.71 10.88
N SER A 169 -7.87 -19.70 10.83
CA SER A 169 -8.10 -21.01 10.22
C SER A 169 -9.36 -21.67 10.80
N PRO A 170 -10.16 -22.39 9.99
CA PRO A 170 -11.26 -23.20 10.49
C PRO A 170 -10.82 -24.11 11.65
N ALA A 171 -9.65 -24.75 11.54
CA ALA A 171 -9.10 -25.64 12.57
C ALA A 171 -8.84 -24.92 13.92
N SER A 172 -8.54 -23.62 13.90
CA SER A 172 -8.34 -22.82 15.12
C SER A 172 -9.65 -22.33 15.76
N ARG A 173 -10.79 -22.40 15.06
CA ARG A 173 -12.10 -22.03 15.62
C ARG A 173 -12.68 -23.13 16.50
N ASP A 174 -12.43 -24.39 16.15
CA ASP A 174 -12.90 -25.54 16.92
C ASP A 174 -12.19 -25.66 18.28
N GLU A 175 -10.96 -25.13 18.39
CA GLU A 175 -10.20 -25.09 19.65
C GLU A 175 -10.57 -23.90 20.55
N ALA A 176 -11.30 -22.91 20.03
CA ALA A 176 -11.66 -21.69 20.74
C ALA A 176 -13.04 -21.75 21.42
N VAL A 177 -13.69 -22.91 21.49
CA VAL A 177 -14.87 -23.11 22.34
C VAL A 177 -14.37 -23.34 23.77
N PRO A 178 -14.47 -22.37 24.70
CA PRO A 178 -14.21 -22.66 26.10
C PRO A 178 -15.24 -23.70 26.55
N ALA A 179 -14.77 -24.75 27.23
CA ALA A 179 -15.62 -25.62 28.01
C ALA A 179 -16.38 -24.73 29.01
N GLY A 180 -17.66 -24.49 28.73
CA GLY A 180 -18.57 -23.87 29.68
C GLY A 180 -18.94 -24.92 30.72
N ASP A 181 -18.61 -24.63 31.98
CA ASP A 181 -19.22 -25.25 33.17
C ASP A 181 -20.65 -24.71 33.39
#